data_AF-A0A6G1GFB3-F1
#
_entry.id   AF-A0A6G1GFB3-F1
#
_cell.length_a   1.000
_cell.length_b   1.000
_cell.length_c   1.000
_cell.angle_alpha   90.00
_cell.angle_beta   90.00
_cell.angle_gamma   90.00
#
_symmetry.space_group_name_H-M   'P 1'
#
loop_
_entity.id
_entity.type
_entity.pdbx_description
1 polymer ?
#
loop_
_entity_poly.entity_id
_entity_poly.type
_entity_poly.pdbx_seq_one_letter_code
_entity_poly.pdbx_strand_id
1 'polypeptide(L)'
;ESKRGRLLATMTPLFAVAVLTYIGRMYTRTRPVVNLRWDDFVMSLAVALTIVHYGLAVYAFNLGAGRHFYYLKPPQLETVGRTLFILNIIWTWCITFVKVSVTLMLYRTRGDKAWRLWLSGFMGFLVVIGIVITALHLGQCKPVRAFWNPLIPGAKCWSNAIAVNVLHGTSAFLLVTDIVLSLLPLTFIVKLQRPRRDKIAIGLLMGLGLVASGTSIVKIIRTPILGTTKDPIWDLPDLAIWAWVELYIGIMAACIPCLKAPFERLLKKTG
;
A
#
# COMPACT_ATOMS: atom_id res chain seq x y z
N GLU A 1 -3.12 -1.97 -28.94
CA GLU A 1 -2.29 -2.68 -27.94
C GLU A 1 -2.94 -2.59 -26.55
N SER A 2 -2.85 -3.62 -25.70
CA SER A 2 -3.44 -3.59 -24.36
C SER A 2 -2.52 -4.24 -23.33
N LYS A 3 -2.20 -3.51 -22.26
CA LYS A 3 -1.36 -4.00 -21.14
C LYS A 3 -2.11 -4.89 -20.15
N ARG A 4 -3.43 -5.08 -20.32
CA ARG A 4 -4.31 -5.77 -19.36
C ARG A 4 -3.79 -7.15 -18.93
N GLY A 5 -3.37 -7.98 -19.90
CA GLY A 5 -2.91 -9.34 -19.61
C GLY A 5 -1.69 -9.36 -18.69
N ARG A 6 -0.69 -8.53 -18.99
CA ARG A 6 0.52 -8.36 -18.18
C ARG A 6 0.18 -7.87 -16.76
N LEU A 7 -0.69 -6.85 -16.66
CA LEU A 7 -1.07 -6.25 -15.38
C LEU A 7 -1.78 -7.27 -14.47
N LEU A 8 -2.77 -7.99 -14.99
CA LEU A 8 -3.50 -8.99 -14.22
C LEU A 8 -2.62 -10.19 -13.85
N ALA A 9 -1.73 -10.62 -14.75
CA ALA A 9 -0.80 -11.73 -14.49
C ALA A 9 0.17 -11.42 -13.35
N THR A 10 0.60 -10.16 -13.18
CA THR A 10 1.47 -9.77 -12.07
C THR A 10 0.71 -9.56 -10.76
N MET A 11 -0.46 -8.91 -10.80
CA MET A 11 -1.20 -8.55 -9.58
C MET A 11 -1.88 -9.74 -8.89
N THR A 12 -2.56 -10.57 -9.67
CA THR A 12 -3.43 -11.63 -9.16
C THR A 12 -2.69 -12.62 -8.26
N PRO A 13 -1.50 -13.15 -8.63
CA PRO A 13 -0.76 -14.05 -7.74
C PRO A 13 -0.30 -13.34 -6.46
N LEU A 14 0.19 -12.11 -6.54
CA LEU A 14 0.65 -11.37 -5.37
C LEU A 14 -0.51 -11.07 -4.40
N PHE A 15 -1.66 -10.68 -4.93
CA PHE A 15 -2.88 -10.50 -4.16
C PHE A 15 -3.31 -11.80 -3.48
N ALA A 16 -3.32 -12.92 -4.21
CA ALA A 16 -3.67 -14.22 -3.64
C ALA A 16 -2.74 -14.60 -2.48
N VAL A 17 -1.42 -14.43 -2.63
CA VAL A 17 -0.45 -14.71 -1.55
C VAL A 17 -0.65 -13.76 -0.36
N ALA A 18 -0.92 -12.47 -0.58
CA ALA A 18 -1.22 -11.51 0.49
C ALA A 18 -2.49 -11.91 1.27
N VAL A 19 -3.55 -12.34 0.58
CA VAL A 19 -4.78 -12.81 1.24
C VAL A 19 -4.55 -14.12 1.99
N LEU A 20 -3.82 -15.07 1.40
CA LEU A 20 -3.49 -16.35 2.05
C LEU A 20 -2.67 -16.15 3.34
N THR A 21 -1.68 -15.25 3.30
CA THR A 21 -0.87 -14.93 4.50
C THR A 21 -1.72 -14.26 5.59
N TYR A 22 -2.68 -13.41 5.22
CA TYR A 22 -3.64 -12.84 6.15
C TYR A 22 -4.61 -13.90 6.75
N ILE A 23 -5.14 -14.81 5.93
CA ILE A 23 -5.97 -15.94 6.43
C ILE A 23 -5.17 -16.75 7.44
N GLY A 24 -3.92 -17.04 7.14
CA GLY A 24 -3.01 -17.73 8.06
C GLY A 24 -2.80 -16.95 9.37
N ARG A 25 -2.64 -15.63 9.32
CA ARG A 25 -2.59 -14.77 10.51
C ARG A 25 -3.88 -14.85 11.33
N MET A 26 -5.06 -14.80 10.71
CA MET A 26 -6.34 -14.92 11.42
C MET A 26 -6.53 -16.30 12.04
N TYR A 27 -6.11 -17.36 11.34
CA TYR A 27 -6.15 -18.73 11.84
C TYR A 27 -5.30 -18.88 13.12
N THR A 28 -4.10 -18.31 13.16
CA THR A 28 -3.23 -18.40 14.35
C THR A 28 -3.68 -17.55 15.53
N ARG A 29 -4.46 -16.50 15.27
CA ARG A 29 -5.02 -15.61 16.29
C ARG A 29 -6.35 -16.10 16.84
N THR A 30 -7.09 -16.90 16.08
CA THR A 30 -8.41 -17.43 16.48
C THR A 30 -8.32 -18.83 17.08
N ARG A 31 -7.28 -19.61 16.75
CA ARG A 31 -7.09 -20.98 17.26
C ARG A 31 -5.71 -21.19 17.88
N PRO A 32 -5.60 -21.87 19.04
CA PRO A 32 -6.66 -22.55 19.81
C PRO A 32 -7.48 -21.65 20.74
N VAL A 33 -7.00 -20.44 21.07
CA VAL A 33 -7.73 -19.45 21.89
C VAL A 33 -7.81 -18.16 21.10
N VAL A 34 -9.01 -17.56 21.04
CA VAL A 34 -9.24 -16.28 20.36
C VAL A 34 -8.49 -15.18 21.10
N ASN A 35 -7.51 -14.56 20.45
CA ASN A 35 -6.74 -13.44 20.96
C ASN A 35 -6.63 -12.35 19.90
N LEU A 36 -7.80 -11.84 19.50
CA LEU A 36 -7.92 -10.71 18.57
C LEU A 36 -7.61 -9.40 19.30
N ARG A 37 -6.87 -8.53 18.62
CA ARG A 37 -6.42 -7.25 19.17
C ARG A 37 -6.63 -6.14 18.15
N TRP A 38 -6.43 -4.89 18.58
CA TRP A 38 -6.55 -3.71 17.72
C TRP A 38 -5.69 -3.79 16.45
N ASP A 39 -4.49 -4.39 16.51
CA ASP A 39 -3.66 -4.56 15.32
C ASP A 39 -4.28 -5.51 14.28
N ASP A 40 -5.01 -6.52 14.74
CA ASP A 40 -5.74 -7.45 13.87
C ASP A 40 -6.95 -6.77 13.23
N PHE A 41 -7.75 -6.00 13.98
CA PHE A 41 -8.90 -5.27 13.42
C PHE A 41 -8.49 -4.24 12.35
N VAL A 42 -7.42 -3.49 12.60
CA VAL A 42 -6.90 -2.52 11.62
C VAL A 42 -6.36 -3.23 10.38
N MET A 43 -5.70 -4.39 10.53
CA MET A 43 -5.25 -5.20 9.39
C MET A 43 -6.44 -5.78 8.61
N SER A 44 -7.48 -6.26 9.29
CA SER A 44 -8.70 -6.76 8.66
C SER A 44 -9.36 -5.67 7.81
N LEU A 45 -9.44 -4.43 8.33
CA LEU A 45 -9.93 -3.29 7.57
C LEU A 45 -9.06 -2.99 6.35
N ALA A 46 -7.73 -3.01 6.50
CA ALA A 46 -6.80 -2.81 5.40
C ALA A 46 -6.96 -3.85 4.29
N VAL A 47 -7.12 -5.13 4.65
CA VAL A 47 -7.33 -6.24 3.70
C VAL A 47 -8.70 -6.13 3.03
N ALA A 48 -9.75 -5.79 3.76
CA ALA A 48 -11.08 -5.56 3.18
C ALA A 48 -11.05 -4.46 2.11
N LEU A 49 -10.40 -3.32 2.41
CA LEU A 49 -10.19 -2.26 1.42
C LEU A 49 -9.32 -2.70 0.25
N THR A 50 -8.33 -3.56 0.50
CA THR A 50 -7.47 -4.12 -0.55
C THR A 50 -8.24 -5.04 -1.51
N ILE A 51 -9.21 -5.81 -1.02
CA ILE A 51 -10.12 -6.63 -1.85
C ILE A 51 -10.98 -5.73 -2.74
N VAL A 52 -11.59 -4.69 -2.16
CA VAL A 52 -12.38 -3.70 -2.91
C VAL A 52 -11.52 -3.01 -3.97
N HIS A 53 -10.31 -2.60 -3.59
CA HIS A 53 -9.33 -1.99 -4.48
C HIS A 53 -8.98 -2.93 -5.65
N TYR A 54 -8.72 -4.21 -5.40
CA TYR A 54 -8.43 -5.18 -6.46
C TYR A 54 -9.62 -5.34 -7.42
N GLY A 55 -10.85 -5.45 -6.90
CA GLY A 55 -12.06 -5.53 -7.74
C GLY A 55 -12.25 -4.31 -8.63
N LEU A 56 -12.05 -3.10 -8.08
CA LEU A 56 -12.11 -1.86 -8.85
C LEU A 56 -10.99 -1.76 -9.89
N ALA A 57 -9.80 -2.29 -9.61
CA ALA A 57 -8.70 -2.32 -10.57
C ALA A 57 -9.02 -3.25 -11.76
N VAL A 58 -9.55 -4.45 -11.49
CA VAL A 58 -10.03 -5.37 -12.53
C VAL A 58 -11.13 -4.71 -13.37
N TYR A 59 -12.07 -4.02 -12.73
CA TYR A 59 -13.11 -3.26 -13.42
C TYR A 59 -12.53 -2.16 -14.32
N ALA A 60 -11.58 -1.37 -13.83
CA ALA A 60 -10.90 -0.33 -14.60
C ALA A 60 -10.19 -0.92 -15.85
N PHE A 61 -9.54 -2.07 -15.71
CA PHE A 61 -8.91 -2.77 -16.83
C PHE A 61 -9.90 -3.33 -17.86
N ASN A 62 -11.07 -3.76 -17.41
CA ASN A 62 -12.14 -4.19 -18.30
C ASN A 62 -12.72 -3.02 -19.10
N LEU A 63 -12.81 -1.83 -18.48
CA LEU A 63 -13.21 -0.59 -19.15
C LEU A 63 -12.15 -0.03 -20.10
N GLY A 64 -10.91 -0.50 -20.01
CA GLY A 64 -9.83 -0.18 -20.94
C GLY A 64 -8.70 0.67 -20.37
N ALA A 65 -8.56 0.77 -19.04
CA ALA A 65 -7.32 1.26 -18.43
C ALA A 65 -6.11 0.43 -18.94
N GLY A 66 -5.04 1.09 -19.38
CA GLY A 66 -3.90 0.42 -20.02
C GLY A 66 -4.11 0.12 -21.51
N ARG A 67 -5.01 0.84 -22.17
CA ARG A 67 -5.08 1.03 -23.64
C ARG A 67 -4.75 2.49 -23.96
N HIS A 68 -4.21 2.74 -25.15
CA HIS A 68 -3.99 4.12 -25.60
C HIS A 68 -5.32 4.88 -25.67
N PHE A 69 -5.27 6.18 -25.34
CA PHE A 69 -6.42 7.09 -25.34
C PHE A 69 -7.20 7.04 -26.66
N TYR A 70 -6.51 6.90 -27.79
CA TYR A 70 -7.10 6.84 -29.13
C TYR A 70 -8.16 5.73 -29.33
N TYR A 71 -8.06 4.63 -28.59
CA TYR A 71 -8.97 3.48 -28.74
C TYR A 71 -10.19 3.55 -27.81
N LEU A 72 -10.34 4.61 -27.01
CA LEU A 72 -11.40 4.74 -26.00
C LEU A 72 -12.41 5.82 -26.40
N LYS A 73 -13.70 5.52 -26.25
CA LYS A 73 -14.75 6.52 -26.48
C LYS A 73 -14.73 7.57 -25.35
N PRO A 74 -15.10 8.84 -25.61
CA PRO A 74 -15.18 9.89 -24.59
C PRO A 74 -15.89 9.51 -23.26
N PRO A 75 -17.07 8.85 -23.26
CA PRO A 75 -17.71 8.44 -22.01
C PRO A 75 -16.96 7.31 -21.26
N GLN A 76 -16.23 6.48 -21.99
CA GLN A 76 -15.40 5.42 -21.38
C GLN A 76 -14.18 6.03 -20.71
N LEU A 77 -13.56 7.03 -21.32
CA LEU A 77 -12.44 7.79 -20.76
C LEU A 77 -12.81 8.43 -19.42
N GLU A 78 -13.97 9.07 -19.35
CA GLU A 78 -14.48 9.69 -18.12
C GLU A 78 -14.65 8.66 -17.00
N THR A 79 -15.26 7.51 -17.34
CA THR A 79 -15.51 6.43 -16.38
C THR A 79 -14.20 5.80 -15.88
N VAL A 80 -13.23 5.59 -16.78
CA VAL A 80 -11.89 5.08 -16.43
C VAL A 80 -11.15 6.07 -15.54
N GLY A 81 -11.13 7.36 -15.90
CA GLY A 81 -10.49 8.42 -15.11
C GLY A 81 -11.06 8.52 -13.70
N ARG A 82 -12.40 8.50 -13.58
CA ARG A 82 -13.09 8.47 -12.28
C ARG A 82 -12.73 7.22 -11.46
N THR A 83 -12.65 6.05 -12.09
CA THR A 83 -12.30 4.80 -11.40
C THR A 83 -10.85 4.82 -10.90
N LEU A 84 -9.90 5.30 -11.72
CA LEU A 84 -8.48 5.44 -11.34
C LEU A 84 -8.27 6.46 -10.22
N PHE A 85 -9.09 7.52 -10.20
CA PHE A 85 -9.11 8.51 -9.11
C PHE A 85 -9.56 7.86 -7.78
N ILE A 86 -10.65 7.11 -7.80
CA ILE A 86 -11.15 6.38 -6.62
C ILE A 86 -10.12 5.35 -6.13
N LEU A 87 -9.47 4.64 -7.07
CA LEU A 87 -8.41 3.66 -6.74
C LEU A 87 -7.26 4.28 -5.97
N ASN A 88 -6.78 5.48 -6.36
CA ASN A 88 -5.71 6.18 -5.64
C ASN A 88 -6.09 6.52 -4.20
N ILE A 89 -7.33 6.97 -3.96
CA ILE A 89 -7.81 7.27 -2.62
C ILE A 89 -7.86 5.99 -1.78
N ILE A 90 -8.48 4.93 -2.30
CA ILE A 90 -8.57 3.66 -1.58
C ILE A 90 -7.17 3.11 -1.27
N TRP A 91 -6.26 3.13 -2.25
CA TRP A 91 -4.88 2.70 -2.05
C TRP A 91 -4.18 3.46 -0.93
N THR A 92 -4.34 4.79 -0.87
CA THR A 92 -3.77 5.66 0.18
C THR A 92 -4.22 5.22 1.58
N TRP A 93 -5.49 4.84 1.73
CA TRP A 93 -6.00 4.36 3.01
C TRP A 93 -5.57 2.92 3.30
N CYS A 94 -5.52 2.04 2.29
CA CYS A 94 -4.99 0.68 2.44
C CYS A 94 -3.57 0.71 3.03
N ILE A 95 -2.65 1.45 2.40
CA ILE A 95 -1.25 1.50 2.84
C ILE A 95 -1.11 2.15 4.23
N THR A 96 -1.90 3.19 4.52
CA THR A 96 -1.93 3.82 5.84
C THR A 96 -2.36 2.83 6.92
N PHE A 97 -3.43 2.06 6.72
CA PHE A 97 -3.88 1.08 7.70
C PHE A 97 -2.91 -0.10 7.87
N VAL A 98 -2.25 -0.56 6.80
CA VAL A 98 -1.17 -1.55 6.90
C VAL A 98 -0.05 -1.02 7.80
N LYS A 99 0.43 0.20 7.58
CA LYS A 99 1.49 0.84 8.36
C LYS A 99 1.08 1.06 9.83
N VAL A 100 -0.16 1.48 10.08
CA VAL A 100 -0.71 1.63 11.44
C VAL A 100 -0.77 0.27 12.15
N SER A 101 -1.24 -0.79 11.49
CA SER A 101 -1.28 -2.14 12.08
C SER A 101 0.13 -2.66 12.43
N VAL A 102 1.12 -2.46 11.54
CA VAL A 102 2.53 -2.80 11.83
C VAL A 102 3.05 -1.99 13.03
N THR A 103 2.73 -0.70 13.09
CA THR A 103 3.14 0.15 14.22
C THR A 103 2.47 -0.28 15.53
N LEU A 104 1.20 -0.69 15.52
CA LEU A 104 0.51 -1.27 16.67
C LEU A 104 1.15 -2.59 17.13
N MET A 105 1.56 -3.43 16.18
CA MET A 105 2.30 -4.66 16.48
C MET A 105 3.65 -4.35 17.16
N LEU A 106 4.36 -3.31 16.71
CA LEU A 106 5.59 -2.84 17.35
C LEU A 106 5.34 -2.21 18.72
N TYR A 107 4.24 -1.47 18.88
CA TYR A 107 3.83 -0.85 20.14
C TYR A 107 3.60 -1.87 21.25
N ARG A 108 3.09 -3.06 20.88
CA ARG A 108 2.94 -4.19 21.81
C ARG A 108 4.27 -4.77 22.25
N THR A 109 5.30 -4.70 21.41
CA THR A 109 6.59 -5.28 21.71
C THR A 109 7.22 -4.50 22.88
N ARG A 110 7.63 -5.22 23.94
CA ARG A 110 8.03 -4.63 25.24
C ARG A 110 9.12 -3.58 25.07
N GLY A 111 8.73 -2.30 25.05
CA GLY A 111 9.64 -1.14 25.01
C GLY A 111 9.28 -0.10 26.06
N ASP A 112 10.23 0.79 26.33
CA ASP A 112 10.16 1.84 27.35
C ASP A 112 9.02 2.83 27.11
N LYS A 113 8.67 3.63 28.13
CA LYS A 113 7.61 4.66 28.02
C LYS A 113 7.88 5.63 26.86
N ALA A 114 9.14 6.04 26.65
CA ALA A 114 9.55 6.92 25.55
C ALA A 114 9.30 6.28 24.17
N TRP A 115 9.56 4.98 24.03
CA TRP A 115 9.32 4.24 22.79
C TRP A 115 7.83 4.17 22.45
N ARG A 116 6.99 3.88 23.45
CA ARG A 116 5.53 3.85 23.28
C ARG A 116 4.98 5.22 22.91
N LEU A 117 5.49 6.29 23.51
CA LEU A 117 5.11 7.66 23.17
C LEU A 117 5.48 7.99 21.72
N TRP A 118 6.71 7.67 21.30
CA TRP A 118 7.18 7.84 19.93
C TRP A 118 6.31 7.08 18.92
N LEU A 119 6.03 5.80 19.16
CA LEU A 119 5.18 5.00 18.28
C LEU A 119 3.74 5.52 18.23
N SER A 120 3.20 6.02 19.34
CA SER A 120 1.87 6.64 19.37
C SER A 120 1.82 7.91 18.52
N GLY A 121 2.85 8.77 18.64
CA GLY A 121 2.99 9.94 17.78
C GLY A 121 3.16 9.57 16.31
N PHE A 122 3.95 8.53 16.02
CA PHE A 122 4.17 8.04 14.66
C PHE A 122 2.89 7.48 14.03
N MET A 123 2.05 6.76 14.78
CA MET A 123 0.73 6.33 14.29
C MET A 123 -0.15 7.52 13.93
N GLY A 124 -0.21 8.55 14.78
CA GLY A 124 -0.95 9.78 14.48
C GLY A 124 -0.42 10.47 13.23
N PHE A 125 0.90 10.58 13.10
CA PHE A 125 1.57 11.14 11.93
C PHE A 125 1.23 10.41 10.63
N LEU A 126 1.20 9.07 10.62
CA LEU A 126 0.81 8.27 9.45
C LEU A 126 -0.62 8.58 9.01
N VAL A 127 -1.56 8.67 9.95
CA VAL A 127 -2.96 9.00 9.65
C VAL A 127 -3.09 10.43 9.11
N VAL A 128 -2.39 11.39 9.72
CA VAL A 128 -2.38 12.79 9.26
C VAL A 128 -1.84 12.89 7.84
N ILE A 129 -0.74 12.20 7.52
CA ILE A 129 -0.22 12.14 6.15
C ILE A 129 -1.26 11.55 5.19
N GLY A 130 -1.93 10.45 5.56
CA GLY A 130 -2.99 9.87 4.72
C GLY A 130 -4.14 10.85 4.43
N ILE A 131 -4.54 11.63 5.44
CA ILE A 131 -5.55 12.70 5.29
C ILE A 131 -5.04 13.79 4.35
N VAL A 132 -3.82 14.27 4.55
CA VAL A 132 -3.21 15.32 3.72
C VAL A 132 -3.10 14.87 2.26
N ILE A 133 -2.59 13.67 2.00
CA ILE A 133 -2.51 13.10 0.64
C ILE A 133 -3.90 13.05 -0.01
N THR A 134 -4.91 12.57 0.74
CA THR A 134 -6.28 12.50 0.25
C THR A 134 -6.84 13.90 -0.06
N ALA A 135 -6.60 14.87 0.82
CA ALA A 135 -7.04 16.25 0.64
C ALA A 135 -6.38 16.93 -0.56
N LEU A 136 -5.07 16.71 -0.76
CA LEU A 136 -4.34 17.20 -1.94
C LEU A 136 -4.90 16.57 -3.23
N HIS A 137 -5.19 15.27 -3.21
CA HIS A 137 -5.76 14.58 -4.36
C HIS A 137 -7.19 15.07 -4.70
N LEU A 138 -8.03 15.32 -3.68
CA LEU A 138 -9.35 15.92 -3.87
C LEU A 138 -9.26 17.40 -4.31
N GLY A 139 -8.25 18.13 -3.84
CA GLY A 139 -8.08 19.56 -4.07
C GLY A 139 -7.40 19.95 -5.38
N GLN A 140 -6.91 18.98 -6.17
CA GLN A 140 -6.14 19.24 -7.38
C GLN A 140 -6.92 19.95 -8.50
N CYS A 141 -8.26 19.83 -8.48
CA CYS A 141 -9.15 20.46 -9.46
C CYS A 141 -10.40 21.05 -8.79
N LYS A 142 -10.83 22.22 -9.25
CA LYS A 142 -12.08 22.88 -8.87
C LYS A 142 -12.96 23.07 -10.11
N PRO A 143 -14.13 22.40 -10.21
CA PRO A 143 -14.65 21.34 -9.32
C PRO A 143 -13.87 20.03 -9.45
N VAL A 144 -13.93 19.14 -8.45
CA VAL A 144 -13.20 17.84 -8.44
C VAL A 144 -13.48 17.00 -9.70
N ARG A 145 -14.70 17.08 -10.23
CA ARG A 145 -15.12 16.38 -11.45
C ARG A 145 -14.30 16.78 -12.68
N ALA A 146 -13.68 17.95 -12.67
CA ALA A 146 -12.82 18.40 -13.77
C ALA A 146 -11.55 17.56 -13.93
N PHE A 147 -11.17 16.77 -12.92
CA PHE A 147 -10.04 15.85 -13.03
C PHE A 147 -10.25 14.78 -14.12
N TRP A 148 -11.47 14.24 -14.22
CA TRP A 148 -11.80 13.20 -15.20
C TRP A 148 -12.68 13.71 -16.35
N ASN A 149 -13.23 14.92 -16.25
CA ASN A 149 -14.01 15.57 -17.29
C ASN A 149 -13.48 16.99 -17.56
N PRO A 150 -12.52 17.15 -18.49
CA PRO A 150 -11.88 18.44 -18.77
C PRO A 150 -12.78 19.40 -19.56
N LEU A 151 -13.95 18.96 -20.04
CA LEU A 151 -14.88 19.78 -20.83
C LEU A 151 -15.75 20.70 -19.97
N ILE A 152 -15.58 20.68 -18.64
CA ILE A 152 -16.36 21.51 -17.72
C ILE A 152 -15.90 22.98 -17.85
N PRO A 153 -16.80 23.90 -18.24
CA PRO A 153 -16.44 25.31 -18.40
C PRO A 153 -16.04 25.94 -17.06
N GLY A 154 -14.95 26.71 -17.07
CA GLY A 154 -14.43 27.41 -15.88
C GLY A 154 -13.64 26.53 -14.91
N ALA A 155 -13.34 25.28 -15.26
CA ALA A 155 -12.53 24.39 -14.43
C ALA A 155 -11.11 24.94 -14.22
N LYS A 156 -10.66 24.96 -12.96
CA LYS A 156 -9.29 25.30 -12.59
C LYS A 156 -8.64 24.09 -11.95
N CYS A 157 -7.66 23.51 -12.63
CA CYS A 157 -6.80 22.45 -12.10
C CYS A 157 -5.39 23.01 -11.86
N TRP A 158 -4.63 22.33 -10.99
CA TRP A 158 -3.21 22.61 -10.84
C TRP A 158 -2.47 22.42 -12.17
N SER A 159 -1.41 23.19 -12.39
CA SER A 159 -0.52 22.95 -13.51
C SER A 159 0.18 21.60 -13.35
N ASN A 160 0.55 20.96 -14.47
CA ASN A 160 1.26 19.69 -14.46
C ASN A 160 2.52 19.74 -13.57
N ALA A 161 3.24 20.86 -13.57
CA ALA A 161 4.41 21.05 -12.71
C ALA A 161 4.08 20.95 -11.21
N ILE A 162 2.99 21.59 -10.77
CA ILE A 162 2.55 21.52 -9.36
C ILE A 162 2.10 20.11 -9.02
N ALA A 163 1.32 19.46 -9.89
CA ALA A 163 0.84 18.10 -9.67
C ALA A 163 1.99 17.09 -9.53
N VAL A 164 3.00 17.19 -10.41
CA VAL A 164 4.21 16.35 -10.36
C VAL A 164 5.00 16.61 -9.08
N ASN A 165 5.21 17.87 -8.69
CA ASN A 165 5.94 18.20 -7.45
C ASN A 165 5.23 17.65 -6.20
N VAL A 166 3.91 17.76 -6.13
CA VAL A 166 3.12 17.20 -5.02
C VAL A 166 3.21 15.67 -5.01
N LEU A 167 3.13 15.02 -6.17
CA LEU A 167 3.25 13.57 -6.28
C LEU A 167 4.64 13.08 -5.88
N HIS A 168 5.70 13.81 -6.23
CA HIS A 168 7.07 13.55 -5.78
C HIS A 168 7.21 13.69 -4.27
N GLY A 169 6.73 14.79 -3.70
CA GLY A 169 6.81 15.04 -2.26
C GLY A 169 6.08 13.96 -1.46
N THR A 170 4.84 13.66 -1.84
CA THR A 170 4.04 12.62 -1.18
C THR A 170 4.66 11.23 -1.31
N SER A 171 5.21 10.88 -2.49
CA SER A 171 5.95 9.62 -2.67
C SER A 171 7.21 9.55 -1.80
N ALA A 172 7.94 10.65 -1.64
CA ALA A 172 9.11 10.72 -0.77
C ALA A 172 8.75 10.49 0.70
N PHE A 173 7.66 11.10 1.20
CA PHE A 173 7.19 10.83 2.57
C PHE A 173 6.79 9.37 2.77
N LEU A 174 6.11 8.77 1.80
CA LEU A 174 5.75 7.34 1.86
C LEU A 174 7.00 6.45 1.93
N LEU A 175 8.01 6.72 1.09
CA LEU A 175 9.30 6.03 1.15
C LEU A 175 9.99 6.18 2.51
N VAL A 176 10.05 7.40 3.06
CA VAL A 176 10.67 7.64 4.37
C VAL A 176 9.95 6.82 5.45
N THR A 177 8.62 6.78 5.43
CA THR A 177 7.86 5.97 6.40
C THR A 177 8.11 4.47 6.23
N ASP A 178 8.31 3.97 5.00
CA ASP A 178 8.68 2.56 4.75
C ASP A 178 10.05 2.23 5.33
N ILE A 179 11.04 3.08 5.08
CA ILE A 179 12.41 2.91 5.58
C ILE A 179 12.40 2.92 7.10
N VAL A 180 11.72 3.90 7.73
CA VAL A 180 11.59 3.97 9.19
C VAL A 180 10.98 2.68 9.72
N LEU A 181 9.85 2.22 9.19
CA LEU A 181 9.20 0.98 9.62
C LEU A 181 10.06 -0.27 9.40
N SER A 182 10.87 -0.31 8.35
CA SER A 182 11.79 -1.41 8.07
C SER A 182 12.98 -1.45 9.03
N LEU A 183 13.44 -0.30 9.53
CA LEU A 183 14.60 -0.17 10.42
C LEU A 183 14.23 -0.21 11.91
N LEU A 184 13.00 0.16 12.28
CA LEU A 184 12.52 0.13 13.68
C LEU A 184 12.74 -1.22 14.39
N PRO A 185 12.54 -2.40 13.76
CA PRO A 185 12.79 -3.68 14.40
C PRO A 185 14.27 -3.97 14.70
N LEU A 186 15.20 -3.36 13.94
CA LEU A 186 16.65 -3.56 14.12
C LEU A 186 17.13 -2.96 15.43
N THR A 187 16.70 -1.73 15.72
CA THR A 187 17.09 -1.00 16.94
C THR A 187 16.60 -1.73 18.20
N PHE A 188 15.48 -2.43 18.09
CA PHE A 188 14.91 -3.25 19.17
C PHE A 188 15.71 -4.53 19.45
N ILE A 189 16.20 -5.22 18.40
CA ILE A 189 16.93 -6.48 18.58
C ILE A 189 18.32 -6.28 19.15
N VAL A 190 19.05 -5.25 18.71
CA VAL A 190 20.43 -5.02 19.16
C VAL A 190 20.50 -4.89 20.69
N LYS A 191 19.42 -4.39 21.31
CA LYS A 191 19.35 -4.17 22.76
C LYS A 191 18.75 -5.34 23.56
N LEU A 192 18.13 -6.34 22.92
CA LEU A 192 17.35 -7.36 23.64
C LEU A 192 17.81 -8.79 23.30
N GLN A 193 18.19 -9.57 24.33
CA GLN A 193 18.57 -10.98 24.21
C GLN A 193 17.37 -11.88 23.86
N ARG A 194 16.87 -11.76 22.64
CA ARG A 194 15.79 -12.60 22.11
C ARG A 194 16.37 -13.92 21.55
N PRO A 195 15.64 -15.04 21.68
CA PRO A 195 16.05 -16.32 21.11
C PRO A 195 16.25 -16.21 19.60
N ARG A 196 17.20 -16.99 19.04
CA ARG A 196 17.58 -16.95 17.60
C ARG A 196 16.39 -16.98 16.64
N ARG A 197 15.31 -17.66 17.04
CA ARG A 197 14.07 -17.77 16.28
C ARG A 197 13.38 -16.41 16.07
N ASP A 198 13.35 -15.55 17.07
CA ASP A 198 12.73 -14.21 16.97
C ASP A 198 13.57 -13.30 16.08
N LYS A 199 14.90 -13.46 16.10
CA LYS A 199 15.82 -12.74 15.21
C LYS A 199 15.58 -13.08 13.74
N ILE A 200 15.30 -14.34 13.40
CA ILE A 200 15.00 -14.75 12.01
C ILE A 200 13.71 -14.11 11.50
N ALA A 201 12.63 -14.16 12.27
CA ALA A 201 11.34 -13.60 11.84
C ALA A 201 11.40 -12.08 11.66
N ILE A 202 12.15 -11.40 12.51
CA ILE A 202 12.37 -9.96 12.36
C ILE A 202 13.32 -9.67 11.20
N GLY A 203 14.34 -10.50 10.95
CA GLY A 203 15.17 -10.39 9.75
C GLY A 203 14.34 -10.49 8.46
N LEU A 204 13.37 -11.42 8.41
CA LEU A 204 12.43 -11.54 7.29
C LEU A 204 11.52 -10.31 7.16
N LEU A 205 10.99 -9.78 8.27
CA LEU A 205 10.22 -8.54 8.29
C LEU A 205 11.01 -7.37 7.71
N MET A 206 12.25 -7.20 8.16
CA MET A 206 13.13 -6.15 7.70
C MET A 206 13.45 -6.30 6.21
N GLY A 207 13.75 -7.53 5.76
CA GLY A 207 13.98 -7.83 4.36
C GLY A 207 12.80 -7.43 3.48
N LEU A 208 11.58 -7.79 3.88
CA LEU A 208 10.38 -7.41 3.13
C LEU A 208 10.08 -5.92 3.18
N GLY A 209 10.34 -5.24 4.30
CA GLY A 209 10.25 -3.78 4.40
C GLY A 209 11.25 -3.04 3.51
N LEU A 210 12.46 -3.57 3.35
CA LEU A 210 13.45 -3.05 2.40
C LEU A 210 13.04 -3.29 0.96
N VAL A 211 12.47 -4.46 0.63
CA VAL A 211 11.92 -4.72 -0.70
C VAL A 211 10.78 -3.75 -1.00
N ALA A 212 9.86 -3.52 -0.05
CA ALA A 212 8.81 -2.52 -0.18
C ALA A 212 9.38 -1.11 -0.42
N SER A 213 10.41 -0.71 0.35
CA SER A 213 11.11 0.55 0.14
C SER A 213 11.71 0.66 -1.27
N GLY A 214 12.28 -0.44 -1.80
CA GLY A 214 12.75 -0.52 -3.18
C GLY A 214 11.66 -0.24 -4.21
N THR A 215 10.45 -0.77 -3.99
CA THR A 215 9.31 -0.48 -4.88
C THR A 215 8.89 1.00 -4.84
N SER A 216 8.96 1.63 -3.66
CA SER A 216 8.70 3.06 -3.48
C SER A 216 9.77 3.93 -4.18
N ILE A 217 11.05 3.51 -4.18
CA ILE A 217 12.13 4.18 -4.93
C ILE A 217 11.86 4.13 -6.44
N VAL A 218 11.52 2.96 -6.98
CA VAL A 218 11.22 2.81 -8.42
C VAL A 218 10.04 3.71 -8.81
N LYS A 219 9.04 3.85 -7.93
CA LYS A 219 7.90 4.76 -8.14
C LYS A 219 8.39 6.21 -8.27
N ILE A 220 9.20 6.70 -7.33
CA ILE A 220 9.76 8.06 -7.37
C ILE A 220 10.56 8.31 -8.64
N ILE A 221 11.35 7.33 -9.10
CA ILE A 221 12.15 7.46 -10.33
C ILE A 221 11.25 7.51 -11.58
N ARG A 222 10.10 6.84 -11.56
CA ARG A 222 9.17 6.79 -12.70
C ARG A 222 8.09 7.87 -12.68
N THR A 223 7.81 8.50 -11.54
CA THR A 223 6.86 9.61 -11.41
C THR A 223 7.07 10.75 -12.42
N PRO A 224 8.31 11.18 -12.77
CA PRO A 224 8.53 12.24 -13.76
C PRO A 224 7.97 11.94 -15.15
N ILE A 225 7.83 10.65 -15.51
CA ILE A 225 7.26 10.22 -16.80
C ILE A 225 5.80 10.68 -16.94
N LEU A 226 5.08 10.81 -15.82
CA LEU A 226 3.72 11.35 -15.82
C LEU A 226 3.65 12.84 -16.12
N GLY A 227 4.73 13.59 -15.89
CA GLY A 227 4.82 15.01 -16.22
C GLY A 227 5.08 15.28 -17.71
N THR A 228 5.60 14.29 -18.43
CA THR A 228 5.98 14.40 -19.85
C THR A 228 5.11 13.56 -20.78
N THR A 229 4.30 12.64 -20.24
CA THR A 229 3.44 11.78 -21.06
C THR A 229 2.25 12.53 -21.66
N LYS A 230 1.96 12.20 -22.92
CA LYS A 230 0.74 12.63 -23.63
C LYS A 230 -0.43 11.67 -23.39
N ASP A 231 -0.16 10.45 -22.90
CA ASP A 231 -1.16 9.39 -22.70
C ASP A 231 -1.17 8.87 -21.24
N PRO A 232 -1.69 9.65 -20.27
CA PRO A 232 -1.74 9.22 -18.87
C PRO A 232 -2.44 7.88 -18.67
N ILE A 233 -3.49 7.57 -19.45
CA ILE A 233 -4.29 6.34 -19.33
C ILE A 233 -3.49 5.07 -19.70
N TRP A 234 -2.42 5.23 -20.49
CA TRP A 234 -1.51 4.16 -20.88
C TRP A 234 -0.39 3.95 -19.86
N ASP A 235 0.10 5.04 -19.24
CA ASP A 235 1.29 5.01 -18.36
C ASP A 235 0.97 4.91 -16.87
N LEU A 236 -0.16 5.47 -16.41
CA LEU A 236 -0.60 5.35 -15.01
C LEU A 236 -0.66 3.90 -14.53
N PRO A 237 -1.20 2.94 -15.31
CA PRO A 237 -1.26 1.54 -14.89
C PRO A 237 0.12 0.93 -14.60
N ASP A 238 1.17 1.30 -15.33
CA ASP A 238 2.52 0.77 -15.09
C ASP A 238 3.13 1.33 -13.80
N LEU A 239 2.82 2.58 -13.44
CA LEU A 239 3.18 3.14 -12.14
C LEU A 239 2.37 2.50 -11.01
N ALA A 240 1.08 2.23 -11.26
CA ALA A 240 0.17 1.62 -10.29
C ALA A 240 0.61 0.22 -9.86
N ILE A 241 1.24 -0.57 -10.75
CA ILE A 241 1.81 -1.90 -10.39
C ILE A 241 2.72 -1.78 -9.17
N TRP A 242 3.64 -0.82 -9.17
CA TRP A 242 4.60 -0.66 -8.08
C TRP A 242 3.91 -0.32 -6.76
N ALA A 243 2.87 0.51 -6.80
CA ALA A 243 2.04 0.83 -5.65
C ALA A 243 1.28 -0.41 -5.11
N TRP A 244 0.85 -1.30 -6.00
CA TRP A 244 0.17 -2.54 -5.61
C TRP A 244 1.12 -3.57 -5.04
N VAL A 245 2.30 -3.73 -5.64
CA VAL A 245 3.36 -4.60 -5.12
C VAL A 245 3.77 -4.14 -3.72
N GLU A 246 3.97 -2.84 -3.51
CA GLU A 246 4.26 -2.25 -2.20
C GLU A 246 3.18 -2.63 -1.15
N LEU A 247 1.90 -2.45 -1.50
CA LEU A 247 0.78 -2.78 -0.62
C LEU A 247 0.72 -4.27 -0.27
N TYR A 248 0.86 -5.15 -1.26
CA TYR A 248 0.81 -6.59 -1.05
C TYR A 248 2.01 -7.09 -0.22
N ILE A 249 3.21 -6.57 -0.48
CA ILE A 249 4.41 -6.86 0.31
C ILE A 249 4.23 -6.36 1.74
N GLY A 250 3.66 -5.17 1.94
CA GLY A 250 3.35 -4.63 3.26
C GLY A 250 2.42 -5.54 4.07
N ILE A 251 1.35 -6.06 3.45
CA ILE A 251 0.43 -7.02 4.09
C ILE A 251 1.15 -8.33 4.43
N MET A 252 1.91 -8.89 3.48
CA MET A 252 2.67 -10.13 3.70
C MET A 252 3.66 -9.96 4.86
N ALA A 253 4.44 -8.88 4.85
CA ALA A 253 5.37 -8.53 5.92
C ALA A 253 4.64 -8.47 7.27
N ALA A 254 3.54 -7.73 7.36
CA ALA A 254 2.78 -7.63 8.60
C ALA A 254 2.19 -8.96 9.11
N CYS A 255 1.92 -9.92 8.22
CA CYS A 255 1.29 -11.20 8.58
C CYS A 255 2.30 -12.31 8.94
N ILE A 256 3.50 -12.31 8.36
CA ILE A 256 4.54 -13.34 8.56
C ILE A 256 4.90 -13.61 10.04
N PRO A 257 5.05 -12.61 10.92
CA PRO A 257 5.39 -12.86 12.32
C PRO A 257 4.38 -13.73 13.06
N CYS A 258 3.10 -13.63 12.67
CA CYS A 258 2.02 -14.40 13.28
C CYS A 258 1.97 -15.85 12.75
N LEU A 259 2.52 -16.09 11.56
CA LEU A 259 2.59 -17.40 10.90
C LEU A 259 3.77 -18.27 11.36
N LYS A 260 4.74 -17.70 12.08
CA LYS A 260 5.90 -18.42 12.59
C LYS A 260 5.54 -19.58 13.51
N ALA A 261 4.67 -19.33 14.50
CA ALA A 261 4.31 -20.33 15.51
C ALA A 261 3.67 -21.62 14.95
N PRO A 262 2.69 -21.57 14.03
CA PRO A 262 2.17 -22.79 13.40
C PRO A 262 3.17 -23.44 12.45
N PHE A 263 4.00 -22.67 11.74
CA PHE A 263 4.98 -23.22 10.80
C PHE A 263 6.03 -24.06 11.53
N GLU A 264 6.52 -23.59 12.68
CA GLU A 264 7.42 -24.37 13.54
C GLU A 264 6.73 -25.62 14.11
N ARG A 265 5.44 -25.55 14.45
CA ARG A 265 4.67 -26.72 14.94
C ARG A 265 4.44 -27.75 13.83
N LEU A 266 4.24 -27.29 12.59
CA LEU A 266 4.07 -28.16 11.43
C LEU A 266 5.37 -28.89 11.11
N LEU A 267 6.49 -28.15 11.03
CA LEU A 267 7.82 -28.72 10.79
C LEU A 267 8.22 -29.77 11.84
N LYS A 268 7.91 -29.54 13.12
CA LYS A 268 8.13 -30.51 14.20
C LYS A 268 7.20 -31.73 14.18
N LYS A 269 6.09 -31.69 13.43
CA LYS A 269 5.19 -32.83 13.26
C LYS A 269 5.53 -33.67 12.04
N THR A 270 6.22 -33.09 11.06
CA THR A 270 6.58 -33.74 9.79
C THR A 270 8.01 -34.26 9.73
N GLY A 271 8.84 -33.98 10.74
CA GLY A 271 10.18 -34.55 10.93
C GLY A 271 10.35 -35.04 12.35
#